data_AF-A0AAU1FZJ7-F1
#
_entry.id   AF-A0AAU1FZJ7-F1
#
_cell.length_a   1.000
_cell.length_b   1.000
_cell.length_c   1.000
_cell.angle_alpha   90.00
_cell.angle_beta   90.00
_cell.angle_gamma   90.00
#
_symmetry.space_group_name_H-M   'P 1'
#
loop_
_entity.id
_entity.type
_entity.pdbx_description
1 polymer ?
#
loop_
_entity_poly.entity_id
_entity_poly.type
_entity_poly.pdbx_seq_one_letter_code
_entity_poly.pdbx_strand_id
1 'polypeptide(L)'
;MELGSVVIAMAGVAGTLGGALLTQRGLERAKRREIELVRGHEEIRESRSLRRACYVELNRDARQFTTALNRHLHVLRERGAEESDSQALEEAKNAHRDRYSEAQMTASDDVLIRASVVNQALNKVYGEVKRLERGAPGPGETIETAARAQHEVWDMLRAMRTAMRHDLGLSPSNDD
;
A
#
# COMPACT_ATOMS: atom_id res chain seq x y z
N MET A 1 -25.39 59.67 47.32
CA MET A 1 -25.48 59.37 45.87
C MET A 1 -24.19 58.78 45.28
N GLU A 2 -23.09 58.69 46.04
CA GLU A 2 -21.76 58.26 45.53
C GLU A 2 -21.56 56.72 45.48
N LEU A 3 -22.18 55.96 46.40
CA LEU A 3 -21.92 54.52 46.51
C LEU A 3 -22.49 53.72 45.33
N GLY A 4 -23.64 54.15 44.78
CA GLY A 4 -24.32 53.46 43.70
C GLY A 4 -23.59 53.56 42.35
N SER A 5 -22.95 54.70 42.06
CA SER A 5 -22.22 54.91 40.81
C SER A 5 -20.93 54.10 40.75
N VAL A 6 -20.21 53.97 41.88
CA VAL A 6 -19.00 53.13 41.98
C VAL A 6 -19.34 51.65 41.78
N VAL A 7 -20.45 51.18 42.36
CA VAL A 7 -20.91 49.79 42.19
C VAL A 7 -21.26 49.49 40.73
N ILE A 8 -21.93 50.42 40.03
CA ILE A 8 -22.27 50.26 38.62
C ILE A 8 -21.02 50.25 37.73
N ALA A 9 -20.06 51.14 37.98
CA ALA A 9 -18.80 51.18 37.25
C ALA A 9 -17.99 49.87 37.42
N MET A 10 -17.88 49.36 38.65
CA MET A 10 -17.19 48.09 38.93
C MET A 10 -17.88 46.90 38.26
N ALA A 11 -19.22 46.87 38.25
CA ALA A 11 -19.99 45.83 37.56
C ALA A 11 -19.75 45.84 36.04
N GLY A 12 -19.65 47.02 35.41
CA GLY A 12 -19.36 47.14 33.98
C GLY A 12 -17.96 46.63 33.61
N VAL A 13 -16.94 46.99 34.41
CA VAL A 13 -15.55 46.54 34.21
C VAL A 13 -15.43 45.04 34.43
N ALA A 14 -16.02 44.52 35.51
CA ALA A 14 -16.05 43.08 35.79
C ALA A 14 -16.80 42.29 34.71
N GLY A 15 -17.91 42.80 34.19
CA GLY A 15 -18.66 42.20 33.09
C GLY A 15 -17.86 42.13 31.80
N THR A 16 -17.10 43.19 31.49
CA THR A 16 -16.27 43.26 30.27
C THR A 16 -15.08 42.30 30.36
N LEU A 17 -14.36 42.30 31.48
CA LEU A 17 -13.24 41.38 31.72
C LEU A 17 -13.69 39.92 31.76
N GLY A 18 -14.81 39.63 32.44
CA GLY A 18 -15.40 38.29 32.48
C GLY A 18 -15.85 37.81 31.10
N GLY A 19 -16.54 38.66 30.33
CA GLY A 19 -16.97 38.38 28.97
C GLY A 19 -15.79 38.15 28.01
N ALA A 20 -14.73 38.97 28.10
CA ALA A 20 -13.52 38.82 27.31
C ALA A 20 -12.80 37.48 27.59
N LEU A 21 -12.67 37.09 28.86
CA LEU A 21 -12.02 35.83 29.24
C LEU A 21 -12.82 34.59 28.79
N LEU A 22 -14.15 34.63 28.90
CA LEU A 22 -15.02 33.55 28.42
C LEU A 22 -14.94 33.42 26.89
N THR A 23 -14.93 34.55 26.17
CA THR A 23 -14.80 34.59 24.72
C THR A 23 -13.44 34.07 24.28
N GLN A 24 -12.36 34.49 24.93
CA GLN A 24 -11.00 34.05 24.64
C GLN A 24 -10.85 32.53 24.83
N ARG A 25 -11.37 31.97 25.93
CA ARG A 25 -11.36 30.51 26.14
C ARG A 25 -12.21 29.76 25.11
N GLY A 26 -13.33 30.35 24.68
CA GLY A 26 -14.16 29.80 23.59
C GLY A 26 -13.40 29.73 22.27
N LEU A 27 -12.72 30.82 21.90
CA LEU A 27 -11.88 30.92 20.70
C LEU A 27 -10.70 29.95 20.74
N GLU A 28 -10.01 29.82 21.88
CA GLU A 28 -8.90 28.86 22.02
C GLU A 28 -9.37 27.41 21.85
N ARG A 29 -10.55 27.04 22.39
CA ARG A 29 -11.13 25.70 22.21
C ARG A 29 -11.56 25.44 20.78
N ALA A 30 -12.20 26.41 20.13
CA ALA A 30 -12.60 26.31 18.73
C ALA A 30 -11.37 26.14 17.82
N LYS A 31 -10.34 26.96 18.02
CA LYS A 31 -9.08 26.88 17.29
C LYS A 31 -8.35 25.54 17.49
N ARG A 32 -8.36 24.99 18.71
CA ARG A 32 -7.79 23.65 18.97
C ARG A 32 -8.51 22.55 18.20
N ARG A 33 -9.85 22.57 18.19
CA ARG A 33 -10.66 21.60 17.42
C ARG A 33 -10.43 21.72 15.93
N GLU A 34 -10.34 22.94 15.41
CA GLU A 34 -10.02 23.18 14.00
C GLU A 34 -8.64 22.61 13.62
N ILE A 35 -7.62 22.86 14.44
CA ILE A 35 -6.27 22.28 14.25
C ILE A 35 -6.32 20.75 14.27
N GLU A 36 -7.07 20.16 15.20
CA GLU A 36 -7.21 18.70 15.32
C GLU A 36 -7.90 18.08 14.11
N LEU A 37 -8.98 18.71 13.60
CA LEU A 37 -9.66 18.27 12.38
C LEU A 37 -8.75 18.37 11.14
N VAL A 38 -8.02 19.47 11.00
CA VAL A 38 -7.06 19.66 9.90
C VAL A 38 -5.96 18.61 9.96
N ARG A 39 -5.38 18.35 11.14
CA ARG A 39 -4.36 17.32 11.34
C ARG A 39 -4.89 15.92 11.02
N GLY A 40 -6.09 15.58 11.48
CA GLY A 40 -6.70 14.29 11.17
C GLY A 40 -6.92 14.09 9.66
N HIS A 41 -7.37 15.12 8.95
CA HIS A 41 -7.49 15.07 7.49
C HIS A 41 -6.13 14.92 6.79
N GLU A 42 -5.09 15.59 7.30
CA GLU A 42 -3.73 15.49 6.76
C GLU A 42 -3.15 14.10 6.97
N GLU A 43 -3.27 13.52 8.17
CA GLU A 43 -2.84 12.15 8.48
C GLU A 43 -3.54 11.10 7.60
N ILE A 44 -4.85 11.23 7.39
CA ILE A 44 -5.61 10.34 6.49
C ILE A 44 -5.09 10.46 5.06
N ARG A 45 -4.82 11.68 4.59
CA ARG A 45 -4.31 11.95 3.24
C ARG A 45 -2.89 11.40 3.06
N GLU A 46 -2.01 11.62 4.02
CA GLU A 46 -0.64 11.10 4.01
C GLU A 46 -0.64 9.57 4.04
N SER A 47 -1.42 8.96 4.93
CA SER A 47 -1.58 7.50 5.01
C SER A 47 -2.05 6.91 3.68
N ARG A 48 -3.08 7.52 3.04
CA ARG A 48 -3.56 7.10 1.72
C ARG A 48 -2.51 7.30 0.63
N SER A 49 -1.71 8.36 0.69
CA SER A 49 -0.62 8.63 -0.25
C SER A 49 0.50 7.58 -0.13
N LEU A 50 0.90 7.24 1.09
CA LEU A 50 1.88 6.20 1.38
C LEU A 50 1.40 4.83 0.87
N ARG A 51 0.15 4.44 1.17
CA ARG A 51 -0.44 3.21 0.62
C ARG A 51 -0.48 3.20 -0.89
N ARG A 52 -0.86 4.32 -1.53
CA ARG A 52 -0.89 4.42 -2.99
C ARG A 52 0.49 4.22 -3.61
N ALA A 53 1.52 4.85 -3.06
CA ALA A 53 2.90 4.69 -3.54
C ALA A 53 3.36 3.24 -3.38
N CYS A 54 3.14 2.65 -2.19
CA CYS A 54 3.44 1.26 -1.91
C CYS A 54 2.75 0.29 -2.90
N TYR A 55 1.47 0.49 -3.18
CA TYR A 55 0.70 -0.37 -4.10
C TYR A 55 1.17 -0.26 -5.55
N VAL A 56 1.57 0.94 -5.98
CA VAL A 56 2.11 1.15 -7.34
C VAL A 56 3.40 0.34 -7.50
N GLU A 57 4.33 0.47 -6.57
CA GLU A 57 5.62 -0.22 -6.65
C GLU A 57 5.47 -1.74 -6.49
N LEU A 58 4.68 -2.22 -5.53
CA LEU A 58 4.43 -3.65 -5.35
C LEU A 58 3.82 -4.28 -6.61
N ASN A 59 2.79 -3.63 -7.19
CA ASN A 59 2.14 -4.15 -8.39
C ASN A 59 3.06 -4.07 -9.62
N ARG A 60 3.90 -3.05 -9.74
CA ARG A 60 4.92 -2.95 -10.78
C ARG A 60 5.90 -4.11 -10.69
N ASP A 61 6.52 -4.31 -9.54
CA ASP A 61 7.63 -5.26 -9.39
C ASP A 61 7.13 -6.71 -9.44
N ALA A 62 5.91 -6.98 -8.96
CA ALA A 62 5.28 -8.29 -9.14
C ALA A 62 5.04 -8.61 -10.63
N ARG A 63 4.62 -7.62 -11.44
CA ARG A 63 4.47 -7.78 -12.90
C ARG A 63 5.82 -7.95 -13.59
N GLN A 64 6.84 -7.18 -13.18
CA GLN A 64 8.18 -7.32 -13.73
C GLN A 64 8.77 -8.70 -13.44
N PHE A 65 8.60 -9.22 -12.23
CA PHE A 65 9.04 -10.58 -11.90
C PHE A 65 8.28 -11.64 -12.71
N THR A 66 6.96 -11.47 -12.87
CA THR A 66 6.13 -12.32 -13.74
C THR A 66 6.63 -12.34 -15.19
N THR A 67 6.98 -11.17 -15.74
CA THR A 67 7.55 -11.03 -17.09
C THR A 67 8.94 -11.64 -17.19
N ALA A 68 9.80 -11.46 -16.19
CA ALA A 68 11.13 -12.05 -16.15
C ALA A 68 11.06 -13.59 -16.14
N LEU A 69 10.13 -14.18 -15.38
CA LEU A 69 9.87 -15.62 -15.39
C LEU A 69 9.45 -16.11 -16.78
N ASN A 70 8.54 -15.40 -17.44
CA ASN A 70 8.08 -15.76 -18.78
C ASN A 70 9.23 -15.71 -19.81
N ARG A 71 10.03 -14.64 -19.78
CA ARG A 71 11.19 -14.47 -20.64
C ARG A 71 12.21 -15.59 -20.42
N HIS A 72 12.53 -15.89 -19.16
CA HIS A 72 13.51 -16.92 -18.82
C HIS A 72 13.05 -18.31 -19.28
N LEU A 73 11.77 -18.65 -19.09
CA LEU A 73 11.20 -19.89 -19.61
C LEU A 73 11.29 -20.00 -21.14
N HIS A 74 11.08 -18.89 -21.85
CA HIS A 74 11.19 -18.84 -23.30
C HIS A 74 12.63 -19.08 -23.77
N VAL A 75 13.60 -18.39 -23.17
CA VAL A 75 15.03 -18.56 -23.48
C VAL A 75 15.50 -19.97 -23.16
N LEU A 76 15.13 -20.49 -21.98
CA LEU A 76 15.46 -21.85 -21.55
C LEU A 76 14.97 -22.90 -22.55
N ARG A 77 13.80 -22.68 -23.17
CA ARG A 77 13.23 -23.57 -24.19
C ARG A 77 13.97 -23.53 -25.52
N GLU A 78 14.38 -22.34 -25.97
CA GLU A 78 14.97 -22.16 -27.31
C GLU A 78 16.48 -22.41 -27.34
N ARG A 79 17.19 -21.97 -26.30
CA ARG A 79 18.66 -21.81 -26.32
C ARG A 79 19.35 -22.44 -25.11
N GLY A 80 18.59 -22.89 -24.11
CA GLY A 80 19.12 -23.29 -22.81
C GLY A 80 19.31 -22.09 -21.87
N ALA A 81 19.93 -22.32 -20.72
CA ALA A 81 20.13 -21.28 -19.72
C ALA A 81 21.19 -20.26 -20.17
N GLU A 82 20.83 -18.97 -20.20
CA GLU A 82 21.77 -17.87 -20.41
C GLU A 82 22.01 -17.12 -19.09
N GLU A 83 23.26 -16.74 -18.82
CA GLU A 83 23.63 -16.05 -17.59
C GLU A 83 22.94 -14.68 -17.48
N SER A 84 22.81 -13.96 -18.60
CA SER A 84 22.21 -12.62 -18.65
C SER A 84 20.72 -12.65 -18.25
N ASP A 85 19.96 -13.62 -18.76
CA ASP A 85 18.54 -13.80 -18.41
C ASP A 85 18.37 -14.34 -16.99
N SER A 86 19.29 -15.21 -16.53
CA SER A 86 19.32 -15.68 -15.14
C SER A 86 19.50 -14.50 -14.17
N GLN A 87 20.44 -13.60 -14.47
CA GLN A 87 20.69 -12.41 -13.66
C GLN A 87 19.47 -11.48 -13.66
N ALA A 88 18.87 -11.21 -14.83
CA ALA A 88 17.67 -10.37 -14.91
C ALA A 88 16.49 -10.95 -14.11
N LEU A 89 16.35 -12.27 -14.08
CA LEU A 89 15.35 -12.96 -13.26
C LEU A 89 15.62 -12.78 -11.76
N GLU A 90 16.87 -12.93 -11.31
CA GLU A 90 17.24 -12.72 -9.91
C GLU A 90 17.03 -11.26 -9.47
N GLU A 91 17.39 -10.30 -10.31
CA GLU A 91 17.17 -8.87 -10.05
C GLU A 91 15.68 -8.56 -9.87
N ALA A 92 14.82 -9.06 -10.76
CA ALA A 92 13.38 -8.87 -10.65
C ALA A 92 12.79 -9.55 -9.40
N LYS A 93 13.27 -10.74 -9.02
CA LYS A 93 12.87 -11.43 -7.78
C LYS A 93 13.25 -10.60 -6.55
N ASN A 94 14.48 -10.09 -6.51
CA ASN A 94 14.98 -9.32 -5.37
C ASN A 94 14.22 -8.00 -5.23
N ALA A 95 13.97 -7.28 -6.33
CA ALA A 95 13.15 -6.07 -6.33
C ALA A 95 11.74 -6.35 -5.79
N HIS A 96 11.08 -7.42 -6.25
CA HIS A 96 9.78 -7.81 -5.74
C HIS A 96 9.80 -8.15 -4.24
N ARG A 97 10.80 -8.92 -3.78
CA ARG A 97 10.96 -9.29 -2.36
C ARG A 97 11.09 -8.05 -1.46
N ASP A 98 11.88 -7.09 -1.90
CA ASP A 98 12.11 -5.86 -1.13
C ASP A 98 10.82 -5.03 -1.06
N ARG A 99 10.11 -4.85 -2.18
CA ARG A 99 8.80 -4.18 -2.20
C ARG A 99 7.72 -4.92 -1.41
N TYR A 100 7.74 -6.25 -1.41
CA TYR A 100 6.80 -7.05 -0.62
C TYR A 100 7.02 -6.85 0.88
N SER A 101 8.29 -6.75 1.31
CA SER A 101 8.63 -6.48 2.71
C SER A 101 8.18 -5.08 3.14
N GLU A 102 8.37 -4.07 2.29
CA GLU A 102 7.82 -2.71 2.53
C GLU A 102 6.29 -2.71 2.62
N ALA A 103 5.63 -3.50 1.76
CA ALA A 103 4.18 -3.62 1.75
C ALA A 103 3.62 -4.26 3.02
N GLN A 104 4.32 -5.19 3.66
CA GLN A 104 3.92 -5.78 4.94
C GLN A 104 3.77 -4.74 6.07
N MET A 105 4.46 -3.60 5.96
CA MET A 105 4.39 -2.51 6.94
C MET A 105 3.32 -1.46 6.61
N THR A 106 2.83 -1.42 5.36
CA THR A 106 2.08 -0.27 4.83
C THR A 106 0.69 -0.66 4.30
N ALA A 107 0.58 -1.83 3.69
CA ALA A 107 -0.64 -2.31 3.06
C ALA A 107 -1.68 -2.71 4.11
N SER A 108 -2.96 -2.61 3.75
CA SER A 108 -4.03 -3.18 4.56
C SER A 108 -4.04 -4.71 4.51
N ASP A 109 -4.64 -5.33 5.52
CA ASP A 109 -4.73 -6.79 5.63
C ASP A 109 -5.37 -7.45 4.39
N ASP A 110 -6.44 -6.85 3.86
CA ASP A 110 -7.11 -7.33 2.64
C ASP A 110 -6.17 -7.37 1.43
N VAL A 111 -5.32 -6.36 1.29
CA VAL A 111 -4.30 -6.31 0.23
C VAL A 111 -3.20 -7.33 0.51
N LEU A 112 -2.76 -7.47 1.76
CA LEU A 112 -1.71 -8.43 2.15
C LEU A 112 -2.12 -9.89 1.93
N ILE A 113 -3.39 -10.24 2.15
CA ILE A 113 -3.91 -11.57 1.82
C ILE A 113 -3.70 -11.87 0.33
N ARG A 114 -4.05 -10.93 -0.55
CA ARG A 114 -3.88 -11.12 -2.01
C ARG A 114 -2.42 -11.07 -2.44
N ALA A 115 -1.62 -10.18 -1.84
CA ALA A 115 -0.20 -10.07 -2.12
C ALA A 115 0.56 -11.34 -1.68
N SER A 116 0.19 -11.96 -0.56
CA SER A 116 0.78 -13.22 -0.10
C SER A 116 0.54 -14.36 -1.10
N VAL A 117 -0.68 -14.46 -1.65
CA VAL A 117 -1.00 -15.44 -2.70
C VAL A 117 -0.12 -15.24 -3.94
N VAL A 118 0.03 -13.99 -4.41
CA VAL A 118 0.90 -13.65 -5.54
C VAL A 118 2.36 -14.01 -5.23
N ASN A 119 2.88 -13.62 -4.06
CA ASN A 119 4.26 -13.89 -3.65
C ASN A 119 4.54 -15.40 -3.56
N GLN A 120 3.62 -16.18 -3.01
CA GLN A 120 3.75 -17.65 -2.94
C GLN A 120 3.76 -18.28 -4.34
N ALA A 121 2.85 -17.86 -5.21
CA ALA A 121 2.78 -18.37 -6.58
C ALA A 121 4.05 -18.03 -7.38
N LEU A 122 4.52 -16.79 -7.29
CA LEU A 122 5.76 -16.35 -7.94
C LEU A 122 6.98 -17.14 -7.45
N ASN A 123 7.13 -17.32 -6.14
CA ASN A 123 8.25 -18.09 -5.59
C ASN A 123 8.18 -19.57 -5.95
N LYS A 124 6.97 -20.13 -6.06
CA LYS A 124 6.77 -21.50 -6.53
C LYS A 124 7.25 -21.65 -7.98
N VAL A 125 6.76 -20.80 -8.88
CA VAL A 125 7.15 -20.81 -10.31
C VAL A 125 8.66 -20.59 -10.45
N TYR A 126 9.22 -19.63 -9.73
CA TYR A 126 10.67 -19.40 -9.70
C TYR A 126 11.45 -20.66 -9.27
N GLY A 127 11.00 -21.35 -8.22
CA GLY A 127 11.62 -22.60 -7.78
C GLY A 127 11.60 -23.69 -8.85
N GLU A 128 10.48 -23.85 -9.55
CA GLU A 128 10.34 -24.77 -10.69
C GLU A 128 11.30 -24.39 -11.82
N VAL A 129 11.33 -23.10 -12.20
CA VAL A 129 12.24 -22.56 -13.22
C VAL A 129 13.71 -22.85 -12.89
N LYS A 130 14.16 -22.59 -11.65
CA LYS A 130 15.55 -22.87 -11.25
C LYS A 130 15.88 -24.36 -11.17
N ARG A 131 14.89 -25.24 -10.96
CA ARG A 131 15.09 -26.70 -11.03
C ARG A 131 15.23 -27.18 -12.47
N LEU A 132 14.38 -26.67 -13.36
CA LEU A 132 14.45 -26.92 -14.80
C LEU A 132 15.79 -26.45 -15.38
N GLU A 133 16.23 -25.24 -15.03
CA GLU A 133 17.52 -24.66 -15.45
C GLU A 133 18.72 -25.55 -15.10
N ARG A 134 18.69 -26.22 -13.93
CA ARG A 134 19.75 -27.11 -13.46
C ARG A 134 19.63 -28.55 -13.99
N GLY A 135 18.63 -28.83 -14.83
CA GLY A 135 18.37 -30.20 -15.31
C GLY A 135 17.88 -31.17 -14.23
N ALA A 136 17.33 -30.66 -13.13
CA ALA A 136 16.84 -31.46 -12.00
C ALA A 136 15.37 -31.12 -11.68
N PRO A 137 14.43 -31.33 -12.62
CA PRO A 137 13.01 -31.06 -12.40
C PRO A 137 12.44 -31.94 -11.29
N GLY A 138 11.51 -31.37 -10.51
CA GLY A 138 10.68 -32.14 -9.60
C GLY A 138 9.67 -33.04 -10.34
N PRO A 139 8.96 -33.92 -9.63
CA PRO A 139 7.96 -34.79 -10.24
C PRO A 139 6.88 -34.00 -11.00
N GLY A 140 6.75 -34.25 -12.29
CA GLY A 140 5.76 -33.60 -13.16
C GLY A 140 6.11 -32.16 -13.59
N GLU A 141 7.28 -31.65 -13.22
CA GLU A 141 7.73 -30.32 -13.65
C GLU A 141 8.29 -30.37 -15.08
N THR A 142 7.69 -29.59 -15.97
CA THR A 142 8.18 -29.33 -17.32
C THR A 142 8.15 -27.83 -17.60
N ILE A 143 8.78 -27.41 -18.71
CA ILE A 143 8.71 -26.02 -19.17
C ILE A 143 7.24 -25.60 -19.38
N GLU A 144 6.41 -26.49 -19.91
CA GLU A 144 4.99 -26.26 -20.18
C GLU A 144 4.17 -26.12 -18.90
N THR A 145 4.45 -26.92 -17.86
CA THR A 145 3.74 -26.78 -16.57
C THR A 145 4.14 -25.49 -15.87
N ALA A 146 5.43 -25.13 -15.89
CA ALA A 146 5.92 -23.88 -15.32
C ALA A 146 5.35 -22.66 -16.06
N ALA A 147 5.26 -22.70 -17.40
CA ALA A 147 4.65 -21.64 -18.21
C ALA A 147 3.15 -21.47 -17.90
N ARG A 148 2.43 -22.57 -17.68
CA ARG A 148 1.02 -22.53 -17.26
C ARG A 148 0.86 -21.90 -15.88
N ALA A 149 1.63 -22.36 -14.90
CA ALA A 149 1.62 -21.82 -13.55
C ALA A 149 2.00 -20.32 -13.54
N GLN A 150 2.97 -19.91 -14.35
CA GLN A 150 3.33 -18.51 -14.56
C GLN A 150 2.15 -17.71 -15.13
N HIS A 151 1.42 -18.26 -16.09
CA HIS A 151 0.25 -17.59 -16.68
C HIS A 151 -0.87 -17.37 -15.65
N GLU A 152 -1.12 -18.34 -14.77
CA GLU A 152 -2.12 -18.25 -13.71
C GLU A 152 -1.84 -17.11 -12.71
N VAL A 153 -0.58 -16.68 -12.55
CA VAL A 153 -0.21 -15.52 -11.71
C VAL A 153 -0.89 -14.23 -12.18
N TRP A 154 -1.18 -14.07 -13.48
CA TRP A 154 -1.84 -12.87 -13.97
C TRP A 154 -3.22 -12.65 -13.36
N ASP A 155 -3.95 -13.72 -13.03
CA ASP A 155 -5.27 -13.63 -12.39
C ASP A 155 -5.15 -13.20 -10.94
N MET A 156 -4.13 -13.71 -10.26
CA MET A 156 -3.80 -13.33 -8.88
C MET A 156 -3.37 -11.85 -8.83
N LEU A 157 -2.58 -11.38 -9.80
CA LEU A 157 -2.21 -9.97 -9.94
C LEU A 157 -3.43 -9.08 -10.19
N ARG A 158 -4.40 -9.54 -10.99
CA ARG A 158 -5.68 -8.84 -11.20
C ARG A 158 -6.45 -8.72 -9.89
N ALA A 159 -6.57 -9.80 -9.12
CA ALA A 159 -7.25 -9.81 -7.84
C ALA A 159 -6.56 -8.89 -6.80
N MET A 160 -5.23 -8.93 -6.71
CA MET A 160 -4.44 -8.05 -5.85
C MET A 160 -4.66 -6.57 -6.19
N ARG A 161 -4.58 -6.21 -7.49
CA ARG A 161 -4.86 -4.84 -7.94
C ARG A 161 -6.28 -4.39 -7.61
N THR A 162 -7.27 -5.27 -7.72
CA THR A 162 -8.65 -4.95 -7.34
C THR A 162 -8.76 -4.64 -5.85
N ALA A 163 -8.13 -5.45 -4.98
CA ALA A 163 -8.07 -5.17 -3.54
C ALA A 163 -7.38 -3.84 -3.24
N MET A 164 -6.25 -3.53 -3.89
CA MET A 164 -5.56 -2.24 -3.74
C MET A 164 -6.45 -1.05 -4.14
N ARG A 165 -7.23 -1.18 -5.22
CA ARG A 165 -8.15 -0.13 -5.65
C ARG A 165 -9.31 0.05 -4.68
N HIS A 166 -9.84 -1.05 -4.14
CA HIS A 166 -10.88 -0.99 -3.12
C HIS A 166 -10.37 -0.31 -1.84
N ASP A 167 -9.19 -0.69 -1.35
CA ASP A 167 -8.54 -0.06 -0.19
C ASP A 167 -8.30 1.45 -0.38
N LEU A 168 -7.99 1.86 -1.62
CA LEU A 168 -7.83 3.27 -1.98
C LEU A 168 -9.16 3.98 -2.26
N GLY A 169 -10.32 3.34 -2.11
CA GLY A 169 -11.64 3.93 -2.42
C GLY A 169 -11.83 4.29 -3.90
N LEU A 170 -11.24 3.50 -4.82
CA LEU A 170 -11.28 3.69 -6.27
C LEU A 170 -12.14 2.63 -6.99
N SER A 171 -12.78 1.73 -6.24
CA SER A 171 -13.78 0.80 -6.75
C SER A 171 -15.17 1.40 -6.51
N PRO A 172 -16.11 1.29 -7.48
CA PRO A 172 -17.47 1.77 -7.25
C PRO A 172 -18.06 1.05 -6.03
N SER A 173 -18.76 1.78 -5.16
CA SER A 173 -19.66 1.13 -4.21
C SER A 173 -20.69 0.40 -5.06
N ASN A 174 -20.74 -0.93 -4.96
CA ASN A 174 -21.99 -1.62 -5.23
C ASN A 174 -22.88 -1.31 -4.02
N ASP A 175 -23.41 -0.10 -3.97
CA ASP A 175 -24.62 0.15 -3.18
C ASP A 175 -25.76 -0.50 -3.99
N ASP A 176 -26.17 -1.68 -3.51
CA ASP A 176 -27.44 -2.32 -3.88
C ASP A 176 -28.64 -1.47 -3.40
#